data_AF-A0A8S3F8X1-F1
#
_entry.id   AF-A0A8S3F8X1-F1
#
_cell.length_a   1.000
_cell.length_b   1.000
_cell.length_c   1.000
_cell.angle_alpha   90.00
_cell.angle_beta   90.00
_cell.angle_gamma   90.00
#
_symmetry.space_group_name_H-M   'P 1'
#
loop_
_entity.id
_entity.type
_entity.pdbx_description
1 polymer ?
#
loop_
_entity_poly.entity_id
_entity_poly.type
_entity_poly.pdbx_seq_one_letter_code
_entity_poly.pdbx_strand_id
1 'polypeptide(L)'
;IMPIEDLSEEGLPKVPNLELAQLKFLITLQPNNKSLKEKLLNEIKANNMTPFYLECVKDGELSSDEKLVQTMRKANEDKLKELDGKIEDNEKAFGDSEIRESYLAKSQYLCLI
;
A
#
# COMPACT_ATOMS: atom_id res chain seq x y z
N ILE A 1 9.26 13.53 -35.03
CA ILE A 1 9.51 12.76 -33.79
C ILE A 1 8.40 13.16 -32.84
N MET A 2 7.48 12.26 -32.53
CA MET A 2 6.39 12.53 -31.59
C MET A 2 7.00 12.54 -30.17
N PRO A 3 6.67 13.52 -29.32
CA PRO A 3 7.14 13.52 -27.94
C PRO A 3 6.61 12.26 -27.24
N ILE A 4 7.45 11.62 -26.44
CA ILE A 4 7.04 10.48 -25.61
C ILE A 4 6.13 11.06 -24.53
N GLU A 5 4.82 10.92 -24.72
CA GLU A 5 3.84 11.19 -23.67
C GLU A 5 4.06 10.16 -22.56
N ASP A 6 4.46 10.64 -21.38
CA ASP A 6 4.56 9.81 -20.18
C ASP A 6 3.15 9.51 -19.68
N LEU A 7 2.54 8.46 -20.24
CA LEU A 7 1.20 7.95 -19.89
C LEU A 7 1.14 7.32 -18.49
N SER A 8 2.20 7.42 -17.68
CA SER A 8 2.22 6.86 -16.32
C SER A 8 1.16 7.48 -15.40
N GLU A 9 0.73 8.72 -15.68
CA GLU A 9 -0.31 9.46 -14.95
C GLU A 9 -1.75 9.09 -15.37
N GLU A 10 -1.98 8.53 -16.57
CA GLU A 10 -3.29 8.05 -17.04
C GLU A 10 -3.54 6.56 -16.71
N GLY A 11 -2.70 5.98 -15.87
CA GLY A 11 -2.81 4.58 -15.44
C GLY A 11 -3.94 4.35 -14.45
N LEU A 12 -4.59 3.19 -14.56
CA LEU A 12 -5.41 2.64 -13.48
C LEU A 12 -4.66 2.70 -12.13
N PRO A 13 -5.37 2.84 -10.99
CA PRO A 13 -4.76 2.77 -9.67
C PRO A 13 -3.82 1.55 -9.60
N LYS A 14 -2.53 1.77 -9.30
CA LYS A 14 -1.51 0.72 -9.18
C LYS A 14 -1.70 -0.11 -7.90
N VAL A 15 -2.87 -0.73 -7.77
CA VAL A 15 -3.25 -1.65 -6.68
C VAL A 15 -3.61 -3.01 -7.26
N PRO A 16 -2.88 -4.09 -6.94
CA PRO A 16 -1.66 -4.12 -6.12
C PRO A 16 -0.41 -3.58 -6.85
N ASN A 17 0.54 -3.00 -6.10
CA ASN A 17 1.79 -2.49 -6.67
C ASN A 17 2.76 -3.65 -6.99
N LEU A 18 2.84 -4.02 -8.28
CA LEU A 18 3.68 -5.12 -8.75
C LEU A 18 5.19 -4.84 -8.65
N GLU A 19 5.60 -3.57 -8.59
CA GLU A 19 7.02 -3.20 -8.48
C GLU A 19 7.61 -3.68 -7.14
N LEU A 20 6.80 -3.72 -6.08
CA LEU A 20 7.24 -4.22 -4.76
C LEU A 20 7.52 -5.72 -4.78
N ALA A 21 6.69 -6.49 -5.48
CA ALA A 21 6.92 -7.93 -5.65
C ALA A 21 8.22 -8.19 -6.43
N GLN A 22 8.50 -7.37 -7.45
CA GLN A 22 9.75 -7.44 -8.20
C GLN A 22 10.96 -7.07 -7.33
N LEU A 23 10.87 -5.99 -6.55
CA LEU A 23 11.93 -5.57 -5.63
C LEU A 23 12.23 -6.65 -4.59
N LYS A 24 11.18 -7.26 -4.01
CA LYS A 24 11.31 -8.38 -3.07
C LYS A 24 12.11 -9.52 -3.70
N PHE A 25 11.71 -9.97 -4.89
CA PHE A 25 12.42 -11.03 -5.61
C PHE A 25 13.89 -10.67 -5.93
N LEU A 26 14.17 -9.43 -6.32
CA LEU A 26 15.53 -8.97 -6.59
C LEU A 26 16.40 -8.96 -5.33
N ILE A 27 15.84 -8.63 -4.16
CA ILE A 27 16.56 -8.69 -2.88
C ILE A 27 16.93 -10.13 -2.53
N THR A 28 16.06 -11.11 -2.83
CA THR A 28 16.39 -12.54 -2.67
C THR A 28 17.60 -12.94 -3.53
N LEU A 29 17.72 -12.41 -4.75
CA LEU A 29 18.85 -12.68 -5.64
C LEU A 29 20.13 -11.92 -5.26
N GLN A 30 20.00 -10.71 -4.71
CA GLN A 30 21.11 -9.81 -4.39
C GLN A 30 21.01 -9.29 -2.94
N PRO A 31 21.24 -10.14 -1.93
CA PRO A 31 20.99 -9.80 -0.52
C PRO A 31 21.88 -8.67 0.03
N ASN A 32 23.03 -8.42 -0.60
CA ASN A 32 23.99 -7.39 -0.20
C ASN A 32 23.64 -5.99 -0.76
N ASN A 33 22.66 -5.88 -1.64
CA ASN A 33 22.30 -4.62 -2.26
C ASN A 33 21.42 -3.78 -1.31
N LYS A 34 22.08 -2.86 -0.58
CA LYS A 34 21.40 -1.96 0.38
C LYS A 34 20.42 -1.01 -0.29
N SER A 35 20.70 -0.56 -1.52
CA SER A 35 19.84 0.38 -2.23
C SER A 35 18.46 -0.20 -2.53
N LEU A 36 18.39 -1.50 -2.87
CA LEU A 36 17.11 -2.18 -3.09
C LEU A 36 16.29 -2.29 -1.80
N LYS A 37 16.94 -2.62 -0.68
CA LYS A 37 16.30 -2.71 0.63
C LYS A 37 15.78 -1.35 1.11
N GLU A 38 16.55 -0.29 0.89
CA GLU A 38 16.12 1.09 1.20
C GLU A 38 14.93 1.51 0.33
N LYS A 39 14.96 1.21 -0.97
CA LYS A 39 13.83 1.48 -1.87
C LYS A 39 12.57 0.76 -1.41
N LEU A 40 12.67 -0.54 -1.10
CA LEU A 40 11.55 -1.33 -0.58
C LEU A 40 11.00 -0.75 0.73
N LEU A 41 11.89 -0.41 1.68
CA LEU A 41 11.49 0.12 2.98
C LEU A 41 10.82 1.49 2.84
N ASN A 42 11.27 2.34 1.92
CA ASN A 42 10.66 3.66 1.68
C ASN A 42 9.24 3.53 1.13
N GLU A 43 9.03 2.63 0.17
CA GLU A 43 7.69 2.37 -0.38
C GLU A 43 6.72 1.80 0.65
N ILE A 44 7.20 0.85 1.48
CA ILE A 44 6.45 0.28 2.60
C ILE A 44 6.00 1.38 3.57
N LYS A 45 6.91 2.29 3.93
CA LYS A 45 6.64 3.41 4.84
C LYS A 45 5.66 4.41 4.22
N ALA A 46 5.82 4.72 2.93
CA ALA A 46 4.96 5.67 2.23
C ALA A 46 3.50 5.20 2.19
N ASN A 47 3.27 3.90 2.03
CA ASN A 47 1.95 3.31 1.89
C ASN A 47 1.43 2.60 3.16
N ASN A 48 2.18 2.68 4.28
CA ASN A 48 1.88 2.00 5.54
C ASN A 48 1.62 0.48 5.40
N MET A 49 2.40 -0.21 4.57
CA MET A 49 2.19 -1.60 4.18
C MET A 49 2.61 -2.60 5.26
N THR A 50 1.90 -2.57 6.40
CA THR A 50 2.32 -3.27 7.62
C THR A 50 2.39 -4.79 7.45
N PRO A 51 1.35 -5.48 6.92
CA PRO A 51 1.43 -6.92 6.67
C PRO A 51 2.62 -7.30 5.79
N PHE A 52 2.84 -6.58 4.69
CA PHE A 52 3.93 -6.86 3.76
C PHE A 52 5.31 -6.64 4.41
N TYR A 53 5.45 -5.59 5.23
CA TYR A 53 6.67 -5.37 6.01
C TYR A 53 6.98 -6.54 6.96
N LEU A 54 5.97 -7.05 7.67
CA LEU A 54 6.13 -8.18 8.59
C LEU A 54 6.55 -9.45 7.85
N GLU A 55 6.05 -9.68 6.63
CA GLU A 55 6.51 -10.77 5.77
C GLU A 55 7.98 -10.59 5.36
N CYS A 56 8.38 -9.39 4.91
CA CYS A 56 9.78 -9.12 4.55
C CYS A 56 10.75 -9.26 5.75
N VAL A 57 10.29 -8.94 6.96
CA VAL A 57 11.06 -9.19 8.19
C VAL A 57 11.18 -10.69 8.47
N LYS A 58 10.08 -11.44 8.31
CA LYS A 58 10.07 -12.91 8.48
C LYS A 58 10.98 -13.61 7.48
N ASP A 59 11.04 -13.13 6.24
CA ASP A 59 11.88 -13.66 5.17
C ASP A 59 13.36 -13.25 5.34
N GLY A 60 13.69 -12.41 6.33
CA GLY A 60 15.05 -11.98 6.63
C GLY A 60 15.60 -10.89 5.70
N GLU A 61 14.73 -10.28 4.89
CA GLU A 61 15.08 -9.23 3.93
C GLU A 61 15.31 -7.89 4.64
N LEU A 62 14.48 -7.60 5.64
CA LEU A 62 14.46 -6.37 6.43
C LEU A 62 14.63 -6.63 7.93
N SER A 63 15.18 -5.66 8.66
CA SER A 63 15.26 -5.69 10.12
C SER A 63 13.92 -5.33 10.75
N SER A 64 13.56 -5.99 11.85
CA SER A 64 12.36 -5.68 12.64
C SER A 64 12.49 -4.34 13.38
N ASP A 65 11.50 -3.46 13.19
CA ASP A 65 11.34 -2.20 13.91
C ASP A 65 9.91 -2.11 14.46
N GLU A 66 9.74 -2.44 15.74
CA GLU A 66 8.44 -2.44 16.41
C GLU A 66 7.80 -1.05 16.48
N LYS A 67 8.60 0.02 16.57
CA LYS A 67 8.07 1.39 16.61
C LYS A 67 7.43 1.73 15.27
N LEU A 68 8.14 1.39 14.18
CA LEU A 68 7.62 1.60 12.84
C LEU A 68 6.33 0.81 12.62
N VAL A 69 6.29 -0.46 13.03
CA VAL A 69 5.08 -1.31 12.92
C VAL A 69 3.90 -0.67 13.66
N GLN A 70 4.10 -0.20 14.89
CA GLN A 70 3.01 0.43 15.64
C GLN A 70 2.53 1.73 14.99
N THR A 71 3.44 2.55 14.47
CA THR A 71 3.08 3.78 13.75
C THR A 71 2.24 3.47 12.51
N MET A 72 2.66 2.52 11.67
CA MET A 72 1.93 2.15 10.45
C MET A 72 0.59 1.48 10.76
N ARG A 73 0.52 0.60 11.77
CA ARG A 73 -0.75 0.00 12.22
C ARG A 73 -1.75 1.05 12.66
N LYS A 74 -1.32 2.00 13.48
CA LYS A 74 -2.19 3.07 13.96
C LYS A 74 -2.73 3.91 12.80
N ALA A 75 -1.86 4.29 11.85
CA ALA A 75 -2.30 5.02 10.66
C ALA A 75 -3.34 4.22 9.85
N ASN A 76 -3.16 2.91 9.71
CA ASN A 76 -4.10 2.04 9.01
C ASN A 76 -5.44 1.91 9.74
N GLU A 77 -5.41 1.75 11.07
CA GLU A 77 -6.62 1.68 11.89
C GLU A 77 -7.42 2.99 11.82
N ASP A 78 -6.75 4.14 11.90
CA ASP A 78 -7.40 5.44 11.82
C ASP A 78 -8.02 5.65 10.42
N LYS A 79 -7.32 5.23 9.35
CA LYS A 79 -7.86 5.33 7.99
C LYS A 79 -9.02 4.39 7.72
N LEU A 80 -8.96 3.15 8.23
CA LEU A 80 -10.07 2.20 8.13
C LEU A 80 -11.30 2.70 8.86
N LYS A 81 -11.15 3.28 10.05
CA LYS A 81 -12.27 3.91 10.77
C LYS A 81 -12.90 5.07 10.01
N GLU A 82 -12.09 5.91 9.34
CA GLU A 82 -12.59 6.99 8.48
C GLU A 82 -13.43 6.43 7.32
N LEU A 83 -12.94 5.36 6.67
CA LEU A 83 -13.64 4.71 5.56
C LEU A 83 -14.94 4.03 6.01
N ASP A 84 -14.92 3.36 7.16
CA ASP A 84 -16.09 2.73 7.75
C ASP A 84 -17.15 3.76 8.15
N GLY A 85 -16.74 4.87 8.77
CA GLY A 85 -17.66 5.98 9.06
C GLY A 85 -18.31 6.57 7.81
N LYS A 86 -17.53 6.76 6.73
CA LYS A 86 -18.07 7.21 5.43
C LYS A 86 -19.07 6.23 4.84
N ILE A 87 -18.82 4.93 4.95
CA ILE A 87 -19.76 3.90 4.50
C ILE A 87 -21.06 4.00 5.30
N GLU A 88 -20.99 4.08 6.64
CA GLU A 88 -22.17 4.18 7.48
C GLU A 88 -22.99 5.45 7.23
N ASP A 89 -22.34 6.59 6.99
CA ASP A 89 -23.01 7.85 6.65
C ASP A 89 -23.69 7.75 5.27
N ASN A 90 -23.01 7.14 4.30
CA ASN A 90 -23.55 6.94 2.97
C ASN A 90 -24.72 5.97 2.93
N GLU A 91 -24.69 4.92 3.76
CA GLU A 91 -25.82 3.99 3.93
C GLU A 91 -27.06 4.65 4.55
N LYS A 92 -26.88 5.72 5.34
CA LYS A 92 -27.99 6.44 5.98
C LYS A 92 -28.56 7.57 5.13
N ALA A 93 -27.76 8.19 4.26
CA ALA A 93 -28.11 9.45 3.61
C ALA A 93 -28.06 9.44 2.07
N PHE A 94 -27.38 8.48 1.44
CA PHE A 94 -27.12 8.47 -0.01
C PHE A 94 -27.62 7.18 -0.68
N GLY A 95 -27.48 7.09 -2.01
CA GLY A 95 -27.97 5.96 -2.81
C GLY A 95 -26.93 4.86 -3.02
N ASP A 96 -27.33 3.81 -3.74
CA ASP A 96 -26.50 2.63 -4.02
C ASP A 96 -25.16 2.97 -4.71
N SER A 97 -25.10 4.05 -5.49
CA SER A 97 -23.90 4.49 -6.19
C SER A 97 -22.80 4.96 -5.23
N GLU A 98 -23.14 5.83 -4.26
CA GLU A 98 -22.20 6.37 -3.28
C GLU A 98 -21.73 5.29 -2.29
N ILE A 99 -22.63 4.37 -1.93
CA ILE A 99 -22.30 3.20 -1.12
C ILE A 99 -21.28 2.33 -1.87
N ARG A 100 -21.51 2.04 -3.15
CA ARG A 100 -20.59 1.26 -3.99
C ARG A 100 -19.20 1.90 -4.08
N GLU A 101 -19.12 3.21 -4.28
CA GLU A 101 -17.83 3.92 -4.35
C GLU A 101 -17.08 3.87 -3.02
N SER A 102 -17.80 3.95 -1.90
CA SER A 102 -17.22 3.87 -0.56
C SER A 102 -16.62 2.48 -0.28
N TYR A 103 -17.36 1.41 -0.62
CA TYR A 103 -16.85 0.05 -0.52
C TYR A 103 -15.69 -0.22 -1.48
N LEU A 104 -15.70 0.39 -2.67
CA LEU A 104 -14.58 0.30 -3.62
C LEU A 104 -13.32 0.96 -3.03
N ALA A 105 -13.45 2.15 -2.46
CA ALA A 105 -12.33 2.86 -1.82
C ALA A 105 -11.75 2.05 -0.65
N LYS A 106 -12.60 1.45 0.18
CA LYS A 106 -12.16 0.55 1.26
C LYS A 106 -11.42 -0.68 0.73
N SER A 107 -11.94 -1.30 -0.33
CA SER A 107 -11.31 -2.46 -0.95
C SER A 107 -9.94 -2.13 -1.56
N GLN A 108 -9.85 -1.00 -2.26
CA GLN A 108 -8.58 -0.52 -2.81
C GLN A 108 -7.55 -0.24 -1.71
N TYR A 109 -7.98 0.35 -0.59
CA TYR A 109 -7.09 0.60 0.55
C TYR A 109 -6.61 -0.70 1.20
N LEU A 110 -7.49 -1.69 1.39
CA LEU A 110 -7.11 -3.01 1.91
C LEU A 110 -6.15 -3.77 0.98
N CYS A 111 -6.23 -3.58 -0.33
CA CYS A 111 -5.26 -4.13 -1.28
C CYS A 111 -3.91 -3.39 -1.28
N LEU A 112 -3.87 -2.14 -0.81
CA LEU A 112 -2.67 -1.33 -0.76
C LEU A 112 -1.81 -1.65 0.47
N ILE A 113 -2.43 -1.81 1.65
CA ILE A 113 -1.74 -2.01 2.94
C ILE A 113 -1.24 -3.45 3.11
#